data_AF-A0A381IB58-F1
#
_entry.id   AF-A0A381IB58-F1
#
_cell.length_a   1.000
_cell.length_b   1.000
_cell.length_c   1.000
_cell.angle_alpha   90.00
_cell.angle_beta   90.00
_cell.angle_gamma   90.00
#
_symmetry.space_group_name_H-M   'P 1'
#
loop_
_entity.id
_entity.type
_entity.pdbx_description
1 polymer ?
#
loop_
_entity_poly.entity_id
_entity_poly.type
_entity_poly.pdbx_seq_one_letter_code
_entity_poly.pdbx_strand_id
1 'polypeptide(L)'
;MILNSRVYVPMYGIEQDKIAIKQWQNALPGYEIKGYEFDFEKEPDIIKNRTGYVRTGWGNEDVIHCRTRAIWDENMLYISVKRLEEIVSENDALEVTIQIVDYSKAGLDYENCRLFYRYYGFQTWESIRLEETTEAEIFFANMIGKSGDMIEYFVQAKSCSGMCKTMPLLLQKAHIKLL
;
A
#
# COMPACT_ATOMS: atom_id res chain seq x y z
N MET A 1 -8.18 11.23 -1.58
CA MET A 1 -8.84 9.93 -1.33
C MET A 1 -7.96 8.83 -1.90
N ILE A 2 -7.66 7.78 -1.14
CA ILE A 2 -6.90 6.61 -1.63
C ILE A 2 -7.88 5.45 -1.79
N LEU A 3 -7.85 4.78 -2.93
CA LEU A 3 -8.67 3.61 -3.22
C LEU A 3 -7.85 2.58 -4.00
N ASN A 4 -7.51 1.48 -3.35
CA ASN A 4 -6.58 0.48 -3.89
C ASN A 4 -5.27 1.15 -4.35
N SER A 5 -4.83 0.93 -5.59
CA SER A 5 -3.63 1.50 -6.18
C SER A 5 -3.81 2.92 -6.75
N ARG A 6 -4.87 3.64 -6.37
CA ARG A 6 -5.20 4.97 -6.91
C ARG A 6 -5.29 6.03 -5.83
N VAL A 7 -4.81 7.23 -6.15
CA VAL A 7 -5.00 8.41 -5.31
C VAL A 7 -5.72 9.48 -6.11
N TYR A 8 -6.86 9.92 -5.60
CA TYR A 8 -7.65 11.01 -6.15
C TYR A 8 -7.36 12.28 -5.36
N VAL A 9 -6.83 13.28 -6.06
CA VAL A 9 -6.39 14.57 -5.53
C VAL A 9 -7.37 15.64 -5.99
N PRO A 10 -7.99 16.42 -5.09
CA PRO A 10 -8.87 17.52 -5.51
C PRO A 10 -8.05 18.60 -6.24
N MET A 11 -8.60 19.10 -7.35
CA MET A 11 -7.97 20.13 -8.18
C MET A 11 -8.76 21.43 -8.06
N TYR A 12 -8.09 22.53 -7.70
CA TYR A 12 -8.72 23.84 -7.51
C TYR A 12 -8.67 24.70 -8.78
N GLY A 13 -7.99 24.22 -9.82
CA GLY A 13 -7.79 24.94 -11.06
C GLY A 13 -6.71 26.02 -10.98
N ILE A 14 -5.71 25.80 -10.11
CA ILE A 14 -4.60 26.72 -9.86
C ILE A 14 -3.27 26.04 -10.19
N GLU A 15 -2.20 26.82 -10.40
CA GLU A 15 -0.89 26.26 -10.79
C GLU A 15 -0.29 25.31 -9.75
N GLN A 16 -0.63 25.50 -8.47
CA GLN A 16 -0.21 24.64 -7.36
C GLN A 16 -0.74 23.21 -7.49
N ASP A 17 -1.82 22.99 -8.24
CA ASP A 17 -2.35 21.65 -8.45
C ASP A 17 -1.32 20.73 -9.13
N LYS A 18 -0.51 21.27 -10.06
CA LYS A 18 0.57 20.52 -10.72
C LYS A 18 1.66 20.10 -9.72
N ILE A 19 1.96 20.98 -8.75
CA ILE A 19 2.92 20.70 -7.68
C ILE A 19 2.36 19.60 -6.77
N ALA A 20 1.09 19.70 -6.38
CA ALA A 20 0.43 18.73 -5.52
C ALA A 20 0.41 17.32 -6.15
N ILE A 21 0.07 17.21 -7.45
CA ILE A 21 0.11 15.94 -8.18
C ILE A 21 1.53 15.35 -8.15
N LYS A 22 2.56 16.15 -8.41
CA LYS A 22 3.95 15.68 -8.41
C LYS A 22 4.41 15.25 -7.02
N GLN A 23 4.00 15.94 -5.96
CA GLN A 23 4.29 15.51 -4.59
C GLN A 23 3.69 14.14 -4.28
N TRP A 24 2.44 13.89 -4.68
CA TRP A 24 1.82 12.57 -4.53
C TRP A 24 2.54 11.48 -5.33
N GLN A 25 2.94 11.77 -6.57
CA GLN A 25 3.70 10.83 -7.40
C GLN A 25 5.04 10.47 -6.78
N ASN A 26 5.74 11.44 -6.18
CA ASN A 26 7.01 11.20 -5.50
C ASN A 26 6.83 10.42 -4.19
N ALA A 27 5.77 10.72 -3.43
CA ALA A 27 5.52 10.10 -2.13
C ALA A 27 5.01 8.65 -2.25
N LEU A 28 4.24 8.35 -3.31
CA LEU A 28 3.59 7.05 -3.52
C LEU A 28 3.98 6.44 -4.88
N PRO A 29 5.25 6.04 -5.07
CA PRO A 29 5.68 5.39 -6.30
C PRO A 29 4.86 4.13 -6.58
N GLY A 30 4.43 3.97 -7.82
CA GLY A 30 3.58 2.86 -8.26
C GLY A 30 2.07 3.09 -8.13
N TYR A 31 1.62 4.12 -7.42
CA TYR A 31 0.21 4.51 -7.39
C TYR A 31 -0.17 5.32 -8.65
N GLU A 32 -1.39 5.12 -9.13
CA GLU A 32 -1.99 5.96 -10.17
C GLU A 32 -2.56 7.22 -9.51
N ILE A 33 -1.89 8.36 -9.69
CA ILE A 33 -2.30 9.65 -9.15
C ILE A 33 -3.22 10.36 -10.15
N LYS A 34 -4.46 10.66 -9.76
CA LYS A 34 -5.47 11.35 -10.59
C LYS A 34 -5.89 12.66 -9.95
N GLY A 35 -5.82 13.73 -10.74
CA GLY A 35 -6.51 14.98 -10.42
C GLY A 35 -8.02 14.82 -10.64
N TYR A 36 -8.81 15.37 -9.72
CA TYR A 36 -10.26 15.42 -9.83
C TYR A 36 -10.75 16.87 -9.71
N GLU A 37 -11.22 17.40 -10.84
CA GLU A 37 -11.82 18.73 -10.93
C GLU A 37 -13.29 18.68 -10.51
N PHE A 38 -13.77 19.75 -9.88
CA PHE A 38 -15.19 19.98 -9.66
C PHE A 38 -15.49 21.42 -10.06
N ASP A 39 -15.55 21.67 -11.37
CA ASP A 39 -15.73 23.00 -11.95
C ASP A 39 -17.22 23.32 -12.12
N PHE A 40 -17.67 24.43 -11.54
CA PHE A 40 -19.08 24.84 -11.62
C PHE A 40 -19.54 25.17 -13.03
N GLU A 41 -18.66 25.58 -13.94
CA GLU A 41 -19.04 25.83 -15.34
C GLU A 41 -19.37 24.52 -16.07
N LYS A 42 -18.74 23.41 -15.65
CA LYS A 42 -18.99 22.07 -16.20
C LYS A 42 -20.18 21.38 -15.53
N GLU A 43 -20.64 21.87 -14.39
CA GLU A 43 -21.71 21.29 -13.58
C GLU A 43 -22.77 22.35 -13.14
N PRO A 44 -23.43 23.02 -14.10
CA PRO A 44 -24.25 24.21 -13.85
C PRO A 44 -25.51 23.96 -13.00
N ASP A 45 -26.02 22.72 -12.98
CA ASP A 45 -27.25 22.36 -12.28
C ASP A 45 -27.08 22.08 -10.78
N ILE A 46 -25.84 21.99 -10.29
CA ILE A 46 -25.54 21.47 -8.94
C ILE A 46 -25.54 22.57 -7.87
N ILE A 47 -25.17 23.82 -8.19
CA ILE A 47 -25.13 24.90 -7.18
C ILE A 47 -25.91 26.14 -7.65
N LYS A 48 -27.11 26.30 -7.09
CA LYS A 48 -27.99 27.47 -7.31
C LYS A 48 -27.65 28.69 -6.42
N ASN A 49 -27.01 28.47 -5.27
CA ASN A 49 -26.60 29.51 -4.33
C ASN A 49 -25.10 29.38 -4.02
N ARG A 50 -24.26 30.14 -4.72
CA ARG A 50 -22.80 30.10 -4.53
C ARG A 50 -22.39 30.89 -3.30
N THR A 51 -21.80 30.25 -2.30
CA THR A 51 -21.12 30.92 -1.18
C THR A 51 -19.67 30.43 -1.13
N GLY A 52 -18.71 31.35 -1.23
CA GLY A 52 -17.30 31.09 -0.86
C GLY A 52 -16.33 30.56 -1.92
N TYR A 53 -16.76 30.15 -3.13
CA TYR A 53 -15.83 29.69 -4.19
C TYR A 53 -16.32 30.10 -5.59
N VAL A 54 -15.42 30.66 -6.42
CA VAL A 54 -15.80 31.32 -7.69
C VAL A 54 -15.88 30.32 -8.86
N ARG A 55 -15.00 29.31 -8.90
CA ARG A 55 -14.86 28.38 -10.05
C ARG A 55 -14.96 26.89 -9.69
N THR A 56 -14.51 26.49 -8.51
CA THR A 56 -14.51 25.09 -8.06
C THR A 56 -15.48 24.88 -6.90
N GLY A 57 -16.08 23.70 -6.81
CA GLY A 57 -16.88 23.28 -5.67
C GLY A 57 -16.11 22.55 -4.57
N TRP A 58 -14.78 22.52 -4.67
CA TRP A 58 -13.90 22.14 -3.57
C TRP A 58 -13.61 23.33 -2.66
N GLY A 59 -13.67 23.11 -1.35
CA GLY A 59 -13.29 24.08 -0.35
C GLY A 59 -12.28 23.55 0.65
N ASN A 60 -11.78 24.41 1.53
CA ASN A 60 -10.76 24.03 2.51
C ASN A 60 -11.22 22.93 3.48
N GLU A 61 -12.53 22.82 3.73
CA GLU A 61 -13.14 21.86 4.66
C GLU A 61 -13.98 20.78 3.97
N ASP A 62 -14.15 20.89 2.65
CA ASP A 62 -15.04 20.03 1.88
C ASP A 62 -14.41 19.67 0.53
N VAL A 63 -13.78 18.51 0.50
CA VAL A 63 -13.07 17.96 -0.65
C VAL A 63 -13.47 16.51 -0.91
N ILE A 64 -12.93 15.92 -1.97
CA ILE A 64 -13.20 14.54 -2.38
C ILE A 64 -13.13 13.51 -1.24
N HIS A 65 -12.22 13.65 -0.27
CA HIS A 65 -12.15 12.73 0.89
C HIS A 65 -13.39 12.84 1.80
N CYS A 66 -13.92 14.05 2.00
CA CYS A 66 -15.10 14.30 2.85
C CYS A 66 -16.38 13.71 2.25
N ARG A 67 -16.42 13.56 0.92
CA ARG A 67 -17.61 13.13 0.16
C ARG A 67 -17.54 11.70 -0.36
N THR A 68 -16.47 10.98 -0.05
CA THR A 68 -16.27 9.59 -0.48
C THR A 68 -16.03 8.69 0.72
N ARG A 69 -16.38 7.42 0.58
CA ARG A 69 -16.08 6.40 1.57
C ARG A 69 -15.65 5.14 0.85
N ALA A 70 -14.45 4.66 1.19
CA ALA A 70 -14.02 3.33 0.76
C ALA A 70 -14.85 2.29 1.52
N ILE A 71 -15.32 1.28 0.81
CA ILE A 71 -16.02 0.14 1.40
C ILE A 71 -15.05 -1.04 1.33
N TRP A 72 -14.89 -1.72 2.45
CA TRP A 72 -14.06 -2.91 2.56
C TRP A 72 -14.70 -4.07 1.79
N ASP A 73 -13.87 -4.84 1.09
CA ASP A 73 -14.26 -6.10 0.45
C ASP A 73 -14.42 -7.21 1.49
N GLU A 74 -15.66 -7.64 1.77
CA GLU A 74 -15.98 -8.65 2.78
C GLU A 74 -15.24 -9.99 2.61
N ASN A 75 -14.74 -10.27 1.40
CA ASN A 75 -13.96 -11.48 1.09
C ASN A 75 -12.45 -11.22 1.01
N MET A 76 -11.97 -10.08 1.53
CA MET A 76 -10.57 -9.68 1.37
C MET A 76 -9.57 -10.70 1.94
N LEU A 77 -8.43 -10.79 1.27
CA LEU A 77 -7.21 -11.35 1.84
C LEU A 77 -6.40 -10.24 2.50
N TYR A 78 -6.43 -10.18 3.83
CA TYR A 78 -5.70 -9.21 4.63
C TYR A 78 -4.29 -9.72 4.94
N ILE A 79 -3.30 -8.83 4.81
CA ILE A 79 -1.90 -9.09 5.12
C ILE A 79 -1.39 -7.90 5.93
N SER A 80 -0.76 -8.14 7.07
CA SER A 80 -0.01 -7.13 7.81
C SER A 80 1.40 -7.66 8.09
N VAL A 81 2.42 -6.83 7.86
CA VAL A 81 3.81 -7.21 8.06
C VAL A 81 4.39 -6.31 9.14
N LYS A 82 4.91 -6.92 10.21
CA LYS A 82 5.71 -6.19 11.18
C LYS A 82 7.03 -5.83 10.52
N ARG A 83 7.20 -4.54 10.21
CA ARG A 83 8.43 -4.07 9.58
C ARG A 83 9.60 -4.30 10.52
N LEU A 84 10.65 -4.90 9.98
CA LEU A 84 11.95 -4.95 10.64
C LEU A 84 12.49 -3.52 10.81
N GLU A 85 13.28 -3.33 11.87
CA GLU A 85 13.99 -2.07 12.09
C GLU A 85 14.95 -1.81 10.92
N GLU A 86 15.16 -0.52 10.59
CA GLU A 86 16.03 -0.15 9.46
C GLU A 86 17.48 -0.57 9.67
N ILE A 87 17.87 -0.81 10.92
CA ILE A 87 19.18 -1.21 11.39
C ILE A 87 19.00 -2.43 12.28
N VAL A 88 19.62 -3.55 11.92
CA VAL A 88 19.62 -4.79 12.70
C VAL A 88 21.05 -5.21 13.00
N SER A 89 21.28 -5.82 14.16
CA SER A 89 22.61 -6.20 14.62
C SER A 89 23.17 -7.39 13.85
N GLU A 90 24.50 -7.45 13.73
CA GLU A 90 25.18 -8.62 13.20
C GLU A 90 24.86 -9.83 14.09
N ASN A 91 24.41 -10.94 13.49
CA ASN A 91 24.00 -12.21 14.11
C ASN A 91 22.51 -12.38 14.44
N ASP A 92 21.64 -11.39 14.23
CA ASP A 92 20.20 -11.63 14.35
C ASP A 92 19.67 -12.34 13.10
N ALA A 93 18.92 -13.43 13.31
CA ALA A 93 18.05 -13.94 12.26
C ALA A 93 17.01 -12.87 11.92
N LEU A 94 16.88 -12.54 10.64
CA LEU A 94 15.92 -11.53 10.19
C LEU A 94 14.54 -12.15 10.09
N GLU A 95 13.91 -12.33 11.24
CA GLU A 95 12.55 -12.85 11.33
C GLU A 95 11.53 -11.79 10.93
N VAL A 96 10.84 -12.02 9.82
CA VAL A 96 9.69 -11.20 9.43
C VAL A 96 8.44 -11.85 9.98
N THR A 97 7.73 -11.17 10.87
CA THR A 97 6.42 -11.59 11.38
C THR A 97 5.29 -11.03 10.50
N ILE A 98 4.33 -11.88 10.14
CA ILE A 98 3.22 -11.56 9.24
C ILE A 98 1.90 -12.02 9.88
N GLN A 99 0.87 -11.17 9.85
CA GLN A 99 -0.50 -11.59 10.07
C GLN A 99 -1.22 -11.75 8.73
N ILE A 100 -1.89 -12.88 8.51
CA ILE A 100 -2.68 -13.16 7.31
C ILE A 100 -4.07 -13.63 7.71
N VAL A 101 -5.09 -12.92 7.25
CA VAL A 101 -6.50 -13.27 7.49
C VAL A 101 -7.23 -13.42 6.15
N ASP A 102 -7.77 -14.60 5.91
CA ASP A 102 -8.62 -14.87 4.75
C ASP A 102 -10.10 -14.69 5.12
N TYR A 103 -10.64 -13.49 4.89
CA TYR A 103 -12.04 -13.20 5.21
C TYR A 103 -13.04 -13.95 4.32
N SER A 104 -12.60 -14.47 3.17
CA SER A 104 -13.44 -15.33 2.31
C SER A 104 -13.73 -16.70 2.94
N LYS A 105 -12.94 -17.10 3.95
CA LYS A 105 -13.00 -18.41 4.64
C LYS A 105 -12.73 -19.61 3.72
N ALA A 106 -12.19 -19.39 2.52
CA ALA A 106 -11.79 -20.46 1.61
C ALA A 106 -10.53 -21.19 2.08
N GLY A 107 -9.74 -20.56 2.96
CA GLY A 107 -8.49 -21.07 3.48
C GLY A 107 -7.29 -20.57 2.67
N LEU A 108 -6.10 -20.68 3.26
CA LEU A 108 -4.86 -20.23 2.62
C LEU A 108 -4.25 -21.32 1.74
N ASP A 109 -3.73 -20.90 0.59
CA ASP A 109 -2.84 -21.70 -0.25
C ASP A 109 -1.41 -21.54 0.31
N TYR A 110 -1.10 -22.33 1.35
CA TYR A 110 0.13 -22.19 2.13
C TYR A 110 1.43 -22.29 1.32
N GLU A 111 1.45 -23.05 0.22
CA GLU A 111 2.61 -23.15 -0.66
C GLU A 111 2.92 -21.83 -1.39
N ASN A 112 1.89 -21.00 -1.58
CA ASN A 112 1.94 -19.71 -2.27
C ASN A 112 1.91 -18.51 -1.31
N CYS A 113 1.89 -18.75 0.01
CA CYS A 113 2.17 -17.76 1.03
C CYS A 113 3.70 -17.69 1.25
N ARG A 114 4.33 -16.63 0.75
CA ARG A 114 5.80 -16.54 0.67
C ARG A 114 6.32 -15.14 1.00
N LEU A 115 7.47 -15.10 1.65
CA LEU A 115 8.33 -13.93 1.73
C LEU A 115 9.24 -13.91 0.50
N PHE A 116 9.28 -12.79 -0.21
CA PHE A 116 10.19 -12.56 -1.32
C PHE A 116 11.23 -11.53 -0.89
N TYR A 117 12.51 -11.82 -1.13
CA TYR A 117 13.59 -10.89 -0.82
C TYR A 117 14.68 -10.91 -1.87
N ARG A 118 15.50 -9.85 -1.88
CA ARG A 118 16.73 -9.78 -2.66
C ARG A 118 17.71 -8.79 -2.03
N TYR A 119 18.98 -8.99 -2.30
CA TYR A 119 20.01 -8.02 -1.98
C TYR A 119 19.94 -6.83 -2.95
N TYR A 120 20.18 -5.63 -2.45
CA TYR A 120 20.11 -4.42 -3.24
C TYR A 120 21.05 -4.48 -4.44
N GLY A 121 20.55 -4.09 -5.61
CA GLY A 121 21.27 -4.18 -6.88
C GLY A 121 21.10 -5.51 -7.61
N PHE A 122 20.58 -6.56 -6.97
CA PHE A 122 20.26 -7.82 -7.62
C PHE A 122 18.91 -7.73 -8.34
N GLN A 123 18.77 -8.41 -9.48
CA GLN A 123 17.53 -8.39 -10.27
C GLN A 123 16.55 -9.49 -9.88
N THR A 124 17.07 -10.64 -9.46
CA THR A 124 16.29 -11.83 -9.13
C THR A 124 15.80 -11.79 -7.68
N TRP A 125 14.58 -12.27 -7.47
CA TRP A 125 13.99 -12.45 -6.15
C TRP A 125 14.18 -13.89 -5.69
N GLU A 126 14.63 -14.05 -4.46
CA GLU A 126 14.55 -15.30 -3.73
C GLU A 126 13.21 -15.35 -2.99
N SER A 127 12.75 -16.56 -2.64
CA SER A 127 11.50 -16.71 -1.90
C SER A 127 11.55 -17.82 -0.86
N ILE A 128 10.95 -17.55 0.29
CA ILE A 128 10.85 -18.45 1.44
C ILE A 128 9.37 -18.68 1.71
N ARG A 129 8.96 -19.94 1.90
CA ARG A 129 7.59 -20.28 2.31
C ARG A 129 7.38 -19.77 3.74
N LEU A 130 6.22 -19.18 4.01
CA LEU A 130 5.89 -18.77 5.37
C LEU A 130 5.61 -19.98 6.26
N GLU A 131 6.05 -19.91 7.50
CA GLU A 131 5.81 -20.90 8.54
C GLU A 131 4.74 -20.40 9.50
N GLU A 132 3.88 -21.31 9.97
CA GLU A 132 2.86 -21.01 10.97
C GLU A 132 3.49 -20.90 12.35
N THR A 133 3.01 -19.96 13.16
CA THR A 133 3.27 -19.97 14.60
C THR A 133 2.19 -20.76 15.33
N THR A 134 2.31 -20.86 16.66
CA THR A 134 1.23 -21.39 17.51
C THR A 134 0.03 -20.45 17.61
N GLU A 135 0.19 -19.18 17.26
CA GLU A 135 -0.88 -18.19 17.25
C GLU A 135 -1.61 -18.23 15.90
N ALA A 136 -2.94 -18.27 15.95
CA ALA A 136 -3.77 -18.29 14.76
C ALA A 136 -3.51 -17.05 13.89
N GLU A 137 -3.48 -17.23 12.57
CA GLU A 137 -3.29 -16.17 11.57
C GLU A 137 -1.90 -15.49 11.61
N ILE A 138 -1.00 -15.94 12.49
CA ILE A 138 0.36 -15.41 12.61
C ILE A 138 1.36 -16.37 11.98
N PHE A 139 2.18 -15.80 11.10
CA PHE A 139 3.19 -16.46 10.31
C PHE A 139 4.54 -15.79 10.47
N PHE A 140 5.61 -16.49 10.13
CA PHE A 140 6.94 -15.94 10.08
C PHE A 140 7.77 -16.52 8.93
N ALA A 141 8.85 -15.83 8.59
CA ALA A 141 9.92 -16.35 7.75
C ALA A 141 11.25 -15.70 8.13
N ASN A 142 12.33 -16.46 8.05
CA ASN A 142 13.66 -16.02 8.43
C ASN A 142 14.52 -15.76 7.19
N MET A 143 14.93 -14.51 6.99
CA MET A 143 15.94 -14.17 5.99
C MET A 143 17.34 -14.24 6.60
N ILE A 144 18.34 -14.45 5.75
CA ILE A 144 19.75 -14.37 6.13
C ILE A 144 20.35 -13.12 5.48
N GLY A 145 20.95 -12.27 6.29
CA GLY A 145 21.73 -11.14 5.84
C GLY A 145 23.02 -11.02 6.63
N LYS A 146 23.99 -10.30 6.08
CA LYS A 146 25.28 -10.00 6.69
C LYS A 146 25.39 -8.50 6.97
N SER A 147 26.25 -8.13 7.91
CA SER A 147 26.59 -6.72 8.16
C SER A 147 26.92 -6.00 6.83
N GLY A 148 26.32 -4.83 6.64
CA GLY A 148 26.43 -4.02 5.43
C GLY A 148 25.47 -4.39 4.29
N ASP A 149 24.73 -5.51 4.37
CA ASP A 149 23.73 -5.84 3.37
C ASP A 149 22.56 -4.85 3.40
N MET A 150 22.09 -4.48 2.21
CA MET A 150 20.81 -3.82 2.04
C MET A 150 19.85 -4.81 1.39
N ILE A 151 18.73 -5.11 2.05
CA ILE A 151 17.77 -6.12 1.61
C ILE A 151 16.44 -5.44 1.28
N GLU A 152 15.90 -5.75 0.10
CA GLU A 152 14.54 -5.42 -0.30
C GLU A 152 13.65 -6.64 -0.09
N TYR A 153 12.48 -6.47 0.52
CA TYR A 153 11.53 -7.57 0.71
C TYR A 153 10.06 -7.15 0.57
N PHE A 154 9.22 -8.13 0.26
CA PHE A 154 7.76 -8.05 0.32
C PHE A 154 7.17 -9.42 0.63
N VAL A 155 5.94 -9.44 1.11
CA VAL A 155 5.21 -10.67 1.40
C VAL A 155 4.10 -10.85 0.38
N GLN A 156 3.88 -12.08 -0.07
CA GLN A 156 2.72 -12.49 -0.84
C GLN A 156 1.92 -13.51 -0.05
N ALA A 157 0.60 -13.38 -0.09
CA ALA A 157 -0.32 -14.41 0.38
C ALA A 157 -1.32 -14.75 -0.72
N LYS A 158 -1.79 -16.00 -0.72
CA LYS A 158 -2.80 -16.49 -1.63
C LYS A 158 -3.86 -17.27 -0.87
N SER A 159 -5.13 -16.99 -1.17
CA SER A 159 -6.29 -17.72 -0.67
C SER A 159 -6.75 -18.75 -1.71
N CYS A 160 -7.33 -19.85 -1.23
CA CYS A 160 -8.02 -20.86 -2.03
C CYS A 160 -9.26 -20.29 -2.76
N SER A 161 -9.74 -19.10 -2.40
CA SER A 161 -10.74 -18.34 -3.18
C SER A 161 -10.21 -17.85 -4.53
N GLY A 162 -8.88 -17.86 -4.71
CA GLY A 162 -8.20 -17.32 -5.89
C GLY A 162 -7.62 -15.93 -5.68
N MET A 163 -7.91 -15.25 -4.56
CA MET A 163 -7.28 -13.95 -4.25
C MET A 163 -5.79 -14.11 -3.96
N CYS A 164 -4.98 -13.26 -4.59
CA CYS A 164 -3.55 -13.15 -4.35
C CYS A 164 -3.19 -11.68 -4.11
N LYS A 165 -2.51 -11.40 -3.00
CA LYS A 165 -2.15 -10.04 -2.56
C LYS A 165 -0.71 -9.99 -2.09
N THR A 166 -0.14 -8.79 -2.14
CA THR A 166 1.18 -8.50 -1.59
C THR A 166 1.09 -7.43 -0.52
N MET A 167 2.02 -7.48 0.44
CA MET A 167 2.28 -6.40 1.38
C MET A 167 3.77 -6.06 1.31
N PRO A 168 4.14 -4.82 0.95
CA PRO A 168 3.25 -3.72 0.53
C PRO A 168 2.49 -3.98 -0.79
N LEU A 169 1.36 -3.27 -0.96
CA LEU A 169 0.42 -3.47 -2.10
C LEU A 169 1.05 -3.14 -3.46
N LEU A 170 2.06 -2.27 -3.49
CA LEU A 170 2.76 -1.81 -4.68
C LEU A 170 4.27 -1.75 -4.41
N LEU A 171 5.04 -1.39 -5.45
CA LEU A 171 6.51 -1.33 -5.51
C LEU A 171 7.24 -0.51 -4.43
N GLN A 172 6.55 0.05 -3.43
CA GLN A 172 7.18 0.58 -2.21
C GLN A 172 7.74 -0.57 -1.37
N LYS A 173 8.81 -1.21 -1.84
CA LYS A 173 9.44 -2.33 -1.13
C LYS A 173 9.92 -1.84 0.24
N ALA A 174 9.78 -2.69 1.25
CA ALA A 174 10.43 -2.40 2.51
C ALA A 174 11.95 -2.58 2.30
N HIS A 175 12.73 -1.63 2.81
CA HIS A 175 14.18 -1.64 2.77
C HIS A 175 14.70 -1.82 4.19
N ILE A 176 15.68 -2.71 4.35
CA ILE A 176 16.45 -2.86 5.60
C ILE A 176 17.92 -2.66 5.26
N LYS A 177 18.66 -2.02 6.16
CA LYS A 177 20.11 -1.91 6.10
C LYS A 177 20.72 -2.54 7.34
N LEU A 178 21.48 -3.62 7.17
CA LEU A 178 22.13 -4.28 8.29
C LEU A 178 23.40 -3.51 8.66
N LEU A 179 23.64 -3.31 9.96
CA LEU A 179 24.88 -2.70 10.46
C LEU A 179 26.01 -3.71 10.51
#